data_AF-A0A5J5H9R4-F1
#
_entry.id   AF-A0A5J5H9R4-F1
#
_cell.length_a   1.000
_cell.length_b   1.000
_cell.length_c   1.000
_cell.angle_alpha   90.00
_cell.angle_beta   90.00
_cell.angle_gamma   90.00
#
_symmetry.space_group_name_H-M   'P 1'
#
loop_
_entity.id
_entity.type
_entity.pdbx_description
1 polymer ?
#
loop_
_entity_poly.entity_id
_entity_poly.type
_entity_poly.pdbx_seq_one_letter_code
_entity_poly.pdbx_strand_id
1 'polypeptide(L)' 'MAIGALRALHAANIIVPDKVSIVGVNDISVSRYVYPSLSTVKAYTE' A
#
# COMPACT_ATOMS: atom_id res chain seq x y z
N MET A 1 6.74 3.11 -3.61
CA MET A 1 7.25 2.89 -2.22
C MET A 1 6.32 2.02 -1.39
N ALA A 2 5.06 2.41 -1.17
CA ALA A 2 4.12 1.65 -0.33
C ALA A 2 3.92 0.17 -0.75
N ILE A 3 3.83 -0.13 -2.05
CA ILE A 3 3.77 -1.52 -2.55
C ILE A 3 5.02 -2.33 -2.16
N GLY A 4 6.20 -1.71 -2.19
CA GLY A 4 7.44 -2.34 -1.76
C GLY A 4 7.46 -2.62 -0.25
N ALA A 5 6.94 -1.68 0.56
CA ALA A 5 6.77 -1.88 1.99
C ALA A 5 5.80 -3.02 2.30
N LEU A 6 4.68 -3.08 1.59
CA LEU A 6 3.70 -4.16 1.70
C LEU A 6 4.32 -5.54 1.39
N ARG A 7 5.17 -5.62 0.35
CA ARG A 7 5.94 -6.83 0.03
C ARG A 7 6.93 -7.21 1.15
N ALA A 8 7.63 -6.23 1.71
CA ALA A 8 8.60 -6.46 2.78
C ALA A 8 7.94 -6.95 4.07
N LEU A 9 6.81 -6.35 4.45
CA LEU A 9 6.03 -6.75 5.62
C LEU A 9 5.46 -8.16 5.45
N HIS A 10 4.97 -8.48 4.25
CA HIS A 10 4.53 -9.83 3.92
C HIS A 10 5.68 -10.85 4.06
N ALA A 11 6.87 -10.55 3.53
CA ALA A 11 8.04 -11.41 3.67
C ALA A 11 8.49 -11.60 5.13
N ALA A 12 8.22 -10.62 6.00
CA ALA A 12 8.49 -10.68 7.43
C ALA A 12 7.35 -11.31 8.26
N ASN A 13 6.30 -11.87 7.64
CA ASN A 13 5.10 -12.38 8.31
C ASN A 13 4.41 -11.34 9.23
N ILE A 14 4.42 -10.07 8.83
CA ILE A 14 3.70 -9.00 9.52
C ILE A 14 2.36 -8.79 8.83
N ILE A 15 1.27 -8.94 9.59
CA ILE A 15 -0.10 -8.87 9.09
C ILE A 15 -0.50 -7.41 8.84
N VAL A 16 -0.91 -7.13 7.61
CA VAL A 16 -1.50 -5.85 7.20
C VAL A 16 -2.97 -6.13 6.86
N PRO A 17 -3.94 -5.36 7.39
CA PRO A 17 -3.78 -4.15 8.20
C PRO A 17 -3.66 -4.36 9.72
N ASP A 18 -3.87 -5.57 10.24
CA ASP A 18 -4.12 -5.79 11.68
C ASP A 18 -2.97 -5.36 12.61
N LYS A 19 -1.71 -5.56 12.20
CA LYS A 19 -0.54 -5.13 12.99
C LYS A 19 -0.01 -3.77 12.56
N VAL A 20 0.00 -3.52 11.25
CA VAL A 20 0.51 -2.27 10.66
C VAL A 20 -0.38 -1.91 9.48
N SER A 21 -0.88 -0.68 9.49
CA SER A 21 -1.60 -0.09 8.36
C SER A 21 -0.63 0.65 7.44
N ILE A 22 -0.89 0.58 6.13
CA ILE A 22 -0.09 1.27 5.10
C ILE A 22 -1.00 2.17 4.27
N VAL A 23 -0.55 3.39 4.01
CA VAL A 23 -1.19 4.32 3.08
C VAL A 23 -0.16 4.78 2.04
N GLY A 24 -0.55 4.76 0.77
CA GLY A 24 0.22 5.28 -0.36
C GLY A 24 -0.18 6.70 -0.79
N VAL A 25 0.57 7.23 -1.74
CA VAL A 25 0.30 8.50 -2.43
C VAL A 25 0.38 8.23 -3.94
N ASN A 26 -0.44 8.92 -4.73
CA ASN A 26 -0.53 8.96 -6.20
C ASN A 26 -1.69 8.19 -6.85
N ASP A 27 -2.47 7.40 -6.11
CA ASP A 27 -3.64 6.66 -6.64
C ASP A 27 -3.41 5.98 -8.01
N ILE A 28 -2.28 5.29 -8.13
CA ILE A 28 -1.92 4.57 -9.36
C ILE A 28 -2.80 3.33 -9.54
N SER A 29 -3.17 2.97 -10.77
CA SER A 29 -4.13 1.89 -11.04
C SER A 29 -3.76 0.55 -10.40
N VAL A 30 -2.46 0.25 -10.26
CA VAL A 30 -1.97 -0.99 -9.64
C VAL A 30 -2.33 -1.10 -8.15
N SER A 31 -2.62 0.00 -7.44
CA SER A 31 -3.00 0.00 -6.02
C SER A 31 -4.23 -0.87 -5.73
N ARG A 32 -5.11 -1.05 -6.72
CA ARG A 32 -6.36 -1.83 -6.63
C ARG A 32 -6.14 -3.33 -6.79
N TYR A 33 -5.00 -3.74 -7.33
CA TYR A 33 -4.72 -5.12 -7.73
C TYR A 33 -3.62 -5.80 -6.88
N VAL A 34 -3.03 -5.06 -5.94
CA VAL A 34 -2.14 -5.65 -4.92
C VAL A 34 -2.97 -6.26 -3.79
N TYR A 35 -2.40 -7.21 -3.05
CA TYR A 35 -3.06 -7.86 -1.92
C TYR A 35 -2.25 -7.68 -0.63
N PRO A 36 -2.83 -7.11 0.45
CA PRO A 36 -4.15 -6.44 0.46
C PRO A 36 -4.19 -5.22 -0.46
N SER A 37 -5.39 -4.78 -0.85
CA SER A 37 -5.55 -3.57 -1.67
C SER A 37 -4.96 -2.36 -0.94
N LEU A 38 -4.30 -1.48 -1.68
CA LEU A 38 -3.53 -0.40 -1.09
C LEU A 38 -4.36 0.88 -1.02
N SER A 39 -4.74 1.26 0.21
CA SER A 39 -5.28 2.59 0.50
C SER A 39 -4.28 3.66 0.06
N THR A 40 -4.74 4.67 -0.68
CA THR A 40 -3.88 5.72 -1.23
C THR A 40 -4.64 7.02 -1.38
N VAL A 41 -3.92 8.13 -1.26
CA VAL A 41 -4.43 9.46 -1.60
C VAL A 41 -4.04 9.83 -3.02
N LYS A 42 -4.95 10.49 -3.74
CA LYS A 42 -4.66 11.08 -5.04
C LYS A 42 -4.03 12.44 -4.84
N ALA A 43 -2.82 12.64 -5.35
CA ALA A 43 -2.17 13.94 -5.38
C ALA A 43 -2.68 14.72 -6.60
N TYR A 44 -3.29 15.87 -6.36
CA TYR A 44 -3.63 16.83 -7.42
C TYR A 44 -2.47 17.83 -7.51
N THR A 45 -1.87 17.96 -8.68
CA THR A 45 -0.94 19.05 -9.00
C THR A 45 -1.72 20.15 -9.72
N GLU A 46 -1.38 21.42 -9.43
CA GLU A 46 -1.94 22.61 -10.11
C GLU A 46 -1.65 22.61 -11.62
#